data_AF-A0A839QUP8-F1
#
_entry.id   AF-A0A839QUP8-F1
#
_cell.length_a   1.000
_cell.length_b   1.000
_cell.length_c   1.000
_cell.angle_alpha   90.00
_cell.angle_beta   90.00
_cell.angle_gamma   90.00
#
_symmetry.space_group_name_H-M   'P 1'
#
loop_
_entity.id
_entity.type
_entity.pdbx_description
1 polymer ?
#
loop_
_entity_poly.entity_id
_entity_poly.type
_entity_poly.pdbx_seq_one_letter_code
_entity_poly.pdbx_strand_id
1 'polypeptide(L)'
;MAETDYPYPADEFDREAANAPLRGSHRADEPFWKSNLNYIVIAAIAVLALIGALLLISQFTGEKDTYTRSPDPAPQTTASAAPSDEASADPTEEEQSVDRTIKVRVNNASKTNGLAGQWTEVLREKGWENVTSGNGKKMDETTVFYRDDADLPAAKALAADVGAGDPVKSEDYQTPLVVAVVTEP
;
A
#
# COMPACT_ATOMS: atom_id res chain seq x y z
N MET A 1 -38.71 -13.89 51.28
CA MET A 1 -37.93 -15.11 51.00
C MET A 1 -38.93 -16.11 50.48
N ALA A 2 -38.85 -16.45 49.19
CA ALA A 2 -39.79 -17.41 48.60
C ALA A 2 -39.31 -18.80 48.99
N GLU A 3 -40.01 -19.42 49.95
CA GLU A 3 -39.88 -20.85 50.25
C GLU A 3 -40.44 -21.59 49.02
N THR A 4 -39.60 -21.85 48.02
CA THR A 4 -40.00 -22.71 46.92
C THR A 4 -40.05 -24.13 47.47
N ASP A 5 -41.25 -24.69 47.52
CA ASP A 5 -41.54 -26.08 47.90
C ASP A 5 -40.84 -27.02 46.91
N TYR A 6 -39.56 -27.26 47.18
CA TYR A 6 -38.68 -28.10 46.37
C TYR A 6 -38.98 -29.55 46.77
N PRO A 7 -39.53 -30.39 45.87
CA PRO A 7 -40.08 -31.70 46.23
C PRO A 7 -39.00 -32.76 46.52
N TYR A 8 -37.74 -32.36 46.64
CA TYR A 8 -36.60 -33.22 46.88
C TYR A 8 -35.88 -32.79 48.17
N PRO A 9 -35.38 -33.76 48.96
CA PRO A 9 -34.57 -33.45 50.13
C PRO A 9 -33.28 -32.75 49.70
N ALA A 10 -32.78 -31.85 50.53
CA ALA A 10 -31.55 -31.10 50.25
C ALA A 10 -30.40 -32.05 49.90
N ASP A 11 -29.89 -31.94 48.68
CA ASP A 11 -28.84 -32.82 48.16
C ASP A 11 -27.45 -32.18 48.30
N GLU A 12 -26.43 -32.90 47.82
CA GLU A 12 -25.05 -32.42 47.87
C GLU A 12 -24.85 -31.12 47.08
N PHE A 13 -25.55 -30.97 45.96
CA PHE A 13 -25.50 -29.77 45.11
C PHE A 13 -26.10 -28.55 45.80
N ASP A 14 -27.18 -28.72 46.58
CA ASP A 14 -27.79 -27.63 47.34
C ASP A 14 -26.85 -27.05 48.41
N ARG A 15 -26.13 -27.94 49.12
CA ARG A 15 -25.16 -27.53 50.15
C ARG A 15 -23.92 -26.85 49.54
N GLU A 16 -23.52 -27.29 48.36
CA GLU A 16 -22.41 -26.68 47.62
C GLU A 16 -22.81 -25.31 47.07
N ALA A 17 -24.04 -25.16 46.56
CA ALA A 17 -24.59 -23.89 46.10
C ALA A 17 -24.68 -22.85 47.23
N ALA A 18 -25.02 -23.27 48.46
CA ALA A 18 -25.04 -22.40 49.64
C ALA A 18 -23.66 -21.83 50.02
N ASN A 19 -22.58 -22.53 49.64
CA ASN A 19 -21.19 -22.13 49.90
C ASN A 19 -20.46 -21.58 48.67
N ALA A 20 -21.08 -21.67 47.49
CA ALA A 20 -20.51 -21.17 46.25
C ALA A 20 -20.53 -19.63 46.26
N PRO A 21 -19.40 -18.94 46.01
CA PRO A 21 -19.43 -17.52 45.71
C PRO A 21 -20.07 -17.37 44.33
N LEU A 22 -21.37 -17.09 44.26
CA LEU A 22 -22.08 -16.89 42.99
C LEU A 22 -21.39 -15.81 42.16
N ARG A 23 -20.54 -16.22 41.23
CA ARG A 23 -20.16 -15.41 40.07
C ARG A 23 -20.98 -15.93 38.92
N GLY A 24 -22.15 -15.33 38.73
CA GLY A 24 -22.90 -15.49 37.49
C GLY A 24 -21.96 -15.21 36.32
N SER A 25 -21.98 -16.09 35.32
CA SER A 25 -21.30 -15.89 34.04
C SER A 25 -21.85 -14.70 33.24
N HIS A 26 -22.82 -13.98 33.82
CA HIS A 26 -23.37 -12.74 33.30
C HIS A 26 -22.31 -11.65 33.50
N ARG A 27 -21.46 -11.50 32.48
CA ARG A 27 -20.72 -10.26 32.26
C ARG A 27 -21.73 -9.12 32.30
N ALA A 28 -21.47 -8.10 33.11
CA ALA A 28 -22.07 -6.80 32.86
C ALA A 28 -21.57 -6.36 31.47
N ASP A 29 -22.48 -6.04 30.55
CA ASP A 29 -22.11 -5.54 29.23
C ASP A 29 -21.23 -4.30 29.42
N GLU A 30 -19.95 -4.44 29.10
CA GLU A 30 -19.04 -3.32 29.15
C GLU A 30 -19.39 -2.35 28.03
N PRO A 31 -19.53 -1.04 28.32
CA PRO A 31 -19.90 -0.07 27.30
C PRO A 31 -18.86 -0.07 26.19
N PHE A 32 -19.31 -0.18 24.94
CA PHE A 32 -18.47 -0.38 23.75
C PHE A 32 -17.35 0.66 23.59
N TRP A 33 -17.49 1.86 24.15
CA TRP A 33 -16.44 2.89 24.16
C TRP A 33 -15.19 2.44 24.94
N LYS A 34 -15.34 1.75 26.08
CA LYS A 34 -14.20 1.36 26.92
C LYS A 34 -13.36 0.26 26.27
N SER A 35 -14.01 -0.74 25.65
CA SER A 35 -13.30 -1.80 24.93
C SER A 35 -12.62 -1.29 23.65
N ASN A 36 -13.14 -0.22 23.05
CA ASN A 36 -12.69 0.29 21.77
C ASN A 36 -11.91 1.61 21.86
N LEU A 37 -11.45 1.99 23.06
CA LEU A 37 -10.77 3.27 23.30
C LEU A 37 -9.57 3.46 22.35
N ASN A 38 -8.78 2.41 22.14
CA ASN A 38 -7.62 2.46 21.24
C ASN A 38 -8.03 2.79 19.79
N TYR A 39 -9.12 2.20 19.29
CA TYR A 39 -9.62 2.48 17.93
C TYR A 39 -10.17 3.91 17.81
N ILE A 40 -10.84 4.41 18.85
CA ILE A 40 -11.35 5.80 18.89
C ILE A 40 -10.18 6.80 18.87
N VAL A 41 -9.12 6.53 19.63
CA VAL A 41 -7.90 7.37 19.64
C VAL A 41 -7.23 7.37 18.27
N ILE A 42 -7.08 6.20 17.64
CA ILE A 42 -6.49 6.09 16.29
C ILE A 42 -7.34 6.84 15.26
N ALA A 43 -8.67 6.69 15.30
CA ALA A 43 -9.57 7.40 14.42
C ALA A 43 -9.48 8.92 14.59
N ALA A 44 -9.39 9.42 15.83
CA ALA A 44 -9.21 10.83 16.11
C ALA A 44 -7.89 11.38 15.55
N ILE A 45 -6.79 10.64 15.72
CA ILE A 45 -5.47 11.01 15.16
C ILE A 45 -5.51 11.05 13.63
N ALA A 46 -6.15 10.07 12.99
CA ALA A 46 -6.29 10.02 11.53
C ALA A 46 -7.07 11.23 10.99
N VAL A 47 -8.16 11.63 11.66
CA VAL A 47 -8.94 12.82 11.30
C VAL A 47 -8.12 14.10 11.43
N LEU A 48 -7.35 14.24 12.52
CA LEU A 48 -6.48 15.41 12.72
C LEU A 48 -5.35 15.47 11.68
N ALA A 49 -4.75 14.33 11.33
CA ALA A 49 -3.74 14.26 10.28
C ALA A 49 -4.31 14.65 8.91
N LEU A 50 -5.53 14.21 8.59
CA LEU A 50 -6.22 14.55 7.35
C LEU A 50 -6.54 16.04 7.27
N ILE A 51 -7.03 16.64 8.37
CA ILE A 51 -7.25 18.09 8.44
C ILE A 51 -5.94 18.86 8.29
N GLY A 52 -4.86 18.41 8.95
CA GLY A 52 -3.53 19.02 8.82
C GLY A 52 -3.00 18.99 7.39
N ALA A 53 -3.18 17.87 6.68
CA ALA A 53 -2.81 17.74 5.28
C ALA A 53 -3.62 18.66 4.36
N LEU A 54 -4.94 18.74 4.56
CA LEU A 54 -5.81 19.65 3.79
C LEU A 54 -5.45 21.13 4.01
N LEU A 55 -5.12 21.52 5.25
CA LEU A 55 -4.68 22.89 5.55
C LEU A 55 -3.31 23.20 4.92
N LEU A 56 -2.36 22.26 4.94
CA LEU A 56 -1.07 22.39 4.25
C LEU A 56 -1.23 22.59 2.73
N ILE A 57 -2.10 21.80 2.10
CA ILE A 57 -2.41 21.92 0.66
C ILE A 57 -3.11 23.25 0.36
N SER A 58 -4.00 23.71 1.25
CA SER A 58 -4.69 25.00 1.10
C SER A 58 -3.73 26.20 1.18
N GLN A 59 -2.66 26.13 1.98
CA GLN A 59 -1.66 27.20 2.07
C GLN A 59 -0.79 27.31 0.81
N PHE A 60 -0.70 26.25 0.00
CA PHE A 60 0.06 26.24 -1.26
C PHE A 60 -0.80 26.57 -2.49
N THR A 61 -2.13 26.58 -2.36
CA THR A 61 -3.10 26.78 -3.47
C THR A 61 -3.79 28.15 -3.39
N GLY A 62 -3.09 29.14 -2.84
CA GLY A 62 -3.56 30.52 -2.65
C GLY A 62 -3.21 31.46 -3.80
N GLU A 63 -3.63 31.16 -5.02
CA GLU A 63 -3.86 32.19 -6.05
C GLU A 63 -5.05 31.76 -6.91
N LYS A 64 -6.21 32.36 -6.63
CA LYS A 64 -7.40 32.29 -7.46
C LYS A 64 -7.93 33.70 -7.64
N ASP A 65 -7.46 34.37 -8.70
CA ASP A 65 -8.18 35.52 -9.23
C ASP A 65 -9.31 35.03 -10.14
N THR A 66 -10.48 35.56 -9.83
CA THR A 66 -11.76 35.38 -10.48
C THR A 66 -11.87 36.35 -11.65
N TYR A 67 -12.40 35.94 -12.81
CA TYR A 67 -13.41 36.74 -13.55
C TYR A 67 -14.25 35.87 -14.50
N THR A 68 -15.48 35.61 -14.04
CA THR A 68 -16.78 35.55 -14.72
C THR A 68 -16.84 35.75 -16.24
N ARG A 69 -17.47 34.79 -16.97
CA ARG A 69 -18.72 34.98 -17.76
C ARG A 69 -19.13 33.70 -18.50
N SER A 70 -20.28 33.13 -18.11
CA SER A 70 -21.09 32.16 -18.88
C SER A 70 -21.89 32.91 -19.97
N PRO A 71 -22.49 32.27 -21.02
CA PRO A 71 -23.20 31.00 -20.94
C PRO A 71 -22.96 29.97 -22.07
N ASP A 72 -23.48 28.77 -21.79
CA ASP A 72 -23.80 27.59 -22.63
C ASP A 72 -24.11 27.88 -24.11
N PRO A 73 -23.79 26.94 -25.02
CA PRO A 73 -24.71 25.82 -25.26
C PRO A 73 -24.05 24.43 -25.35
N ALA A 74 -24.69 23.42 -24.76
CA ALA A 74 -24.56 22.00 -25.16
C ALA A 74 -25.08 21.79 -26.62
N PRO A 75 -24.84 20.65 -27.33
CA PRO A 75 -24.44 19.31 -26.88
C PRO A 75 -23.36 18.64 -27.78
N GLN A 76 -23.27 17.29 -27.77
CA GLN A 76 -22.54 16.32 -28.65
C GLN A 76 -21.40 15.62 -27.91
N THR A 77 -21.60 14.46 -27.26
CA THR A 77 -21.71 13.09 -27.81
C THR A 77 -20.49 12.66 -28.64
N THR A 78 -20.00 11.46 -28.29
CA THR A 78 -19.13 10.52 -29.03
C THR A 78 -17.67 10.42 -28.61
N ALA A 79 -17.26 9.16 -28.53
CA ALA A 79 -16.00 8.63 -28.08
C ALA A 79 -14.98 8.55 -29.24
N SER A 80 -13.75 8.16 -28.89
CA SER A 80 -12.72 7.57 -29.75
C SER A 80 -11.84 8.54 -30.56
N ALA A 81 -10.56 8.65 -30.17
CA ALA A 81 -9.41 8.17 -30.95
C ALA A 81 -8.08 8.63 -30.31
N ALA A 82 -7.13 7.70 -30.21
CA ALA A 82 -5.69 7.95 -30.03
C ALA A 82 -5.06 8.53 -31.32
N PRO A 83 -3.73 8.60 -31.45
CA PRO A 83 -2.67 9.16 -30.60
C PRO A 83 -2.08 10.43 -31.26
N SER A 84 -1.14 11.14 -30.62
CA SER A 84 -0.28 12.08 -31.36
C SER A 84 1.16 11.95 -30.87
N ASP A 85 1.97 11.40 -31.77
CA ASP A 85 3.42 11.56 -31.79
C ASP A 85 3.80 13.04 -31.76
N GLU A 86 4.77 13.39 -30.92
CA GLU A 86 5.64 14.53 -31.17
C GLU A 86 7.07 14.13 -30.82
N ALA A 87 7.83 13.79 -31.86
CA ALA A 87 9.25 13.56 -31.80
C ALA A 87 9.98 14.92 -31.71
N SER A 88 10.94 15.04 -30.79
CA SER A 88 11.99 16.06 -30.84
C SER A 88 13.34 15.46 -30.45
N ALA A 89 14.37 15.85 -31.20
CA ALA A 89 15.59 15.09 -31.48
C ALA A 89 16.64 15.01 -30.35
N ASP A 90 17.10 13.79 -30.13
CA ASP A 90 18.47 13.25 -29.98
C ASP A 90 19.67 14.22 -29.86
N PRO A 91 20.65 13.86 -29.00
CA PRO A 91 21.96 13.45 -29.53
C PRO A 91 22.26 11.96 -29.34
N THR A 92 22.83 11.40 -30.40
CA THR A 92 23.06 9.97 -30.62
C THR A 92 24.15 9.42 -29.72
N GLU A 93 23.73 8.55 -28.80
CA GLU A 93 24.51 7.40 -28.37
C GLU A 93 23.67 6.20 -28.82
N GLU A 94 24.26 5.28 -29.59
CA GLU A 94 23.59 4.03 -29.99
C GLU A 94 23.43 3.11 -28.75
N GLU A 95 22.71 3.59 -27.75
CA GLU A 95 22.10 2.77 -26.73
C GLU A 95 20.94 2.06 -27.43
N GLN A 96 20.93 0.73 -27.39
CA GLN A 96 19.67 0.02 -27.63
C GLN A 96 18.63 0.70 -26.75
N SER A 97 17.64 1.37 -27.37
CA SER A 97 16.64 2.13 -26.63
C SER A 97 15.88 1.16 -25.75
N VAL A 98 16.29 1.03 -24.50
CA VAL A 98 15.64 0.17 -23.52
C VAL A 98 14.29 0.79 -23.23
N ASP A 99 13.22 0.00 -23.33
CA ASP A 99 11.90 0.44 -22.90
C ASP A 99 11.90 0.65 -21.37
N ARG A 100 12.08 1.91 -20.95
CA ARG A 100 12.01 2.34 -19.54
C ARG A 100 10.59 2.74 -19.12
N THR A 101 9.60 2.60 -20.02
CA THR A 101 8.17 2.80 -19.72
C THR A 101 7.53 1.55 -19.13
N ILE A 102 8.18 0.38 -19.23
CA ILE A 102 7.73 -0.86 -18.61
C ILE A 102 7.53 -0.71 -17.09
N LYS A 103 6.53 -1.42 -16.56
CA LYS A 103 6.22 -1.40 -15.13
C LYS A 103 7.30 -2.14 -14.33
N VAL A 104 7.90 -1.43 -13.38
CA VAL A 104 8.89 -1.96 -12.43
C VAL A 104 8.33 -1.94 -11.02
N ARG A 105 8.47 -3.05 -10.29
CA ARG A 105 8.20 -3.11 -8.85
C ARG A 105 9.49 -3.35 -8.08
N VAL A 106 9.82 -2.42 -7.19
CA VAL A 106 10.93 -2.51 -6.24
C VAL A 106 10.42 -3.14 -4.95
N ASN A 107 10.81 -4.37 -4.70
CA ASN A 107 10.51 -5.09 -3.47
C ASN A 107 11.67 -4.97 -2.49
N ASN A 108 11.40 -4.51 -1.28
CA ASN A 108 12.34 -4.62 -0.17
C ASN A 108 12.47 -6.09 0.23
N ALA A 109 13.64 -6.68 -0.03
CA ALA A 109 13.99 -8.03 0.36
C ALA A 109 14.92 -8.05 1.60
N SER A 110 15.10 -6.90 2.26
CA SER A 110 15.84 -6.74 3.52
C SER A 110 14.89 -6.51 4.72
N LYS A 111 15.46 -6.14 5.88
CA LYS A 111 14.74 -5.61 7.04
C LYS A 111 14.87 -4.08 7.20
N THR A 112 15.49 -3.41 6.24
CA THR A 112 15.78 -1.97 6.28
C THR A 112 14.54 -1.18 5.90
N ASN A 113 14.07 -0.31 6.79
CA ASN A 113 12.88 0.50 6.54
C ASN A 113 13.15 1.54 5.43
N GLY A 114 12.19 1.69 4.52
CA GLY A 114 12.27 2.69 3.44
C GLY A 114 13.18 2.32 2.26
N LEU A 115 13.87 1.18 2.29
CA LEU A 115 14.84 0.80 1.26
C LEU A 115 14.27 0.79 -0.16
N ALA A 116 13.13 0.13 -0.37
CA ALA A 116 12.48 0.12 -1.68
C ALA A 116 12.05 1.52 -2.15
N GLY A 117 11.76 2.44 -1.22
CA GLY A 117 11.42 3.82 -1.56
C GLY A 117 12.63 4.59 -2.10
N GLN A 118 13.80 4.41 -1.49
CA GLN A 118 15.05 5.03 -1.95
C GLN A 118 15.42 4.57 -3.36
N TRP A 119 15.40 3.26 -3.61
CA TRP A 119 15.63 2.70 -4.93
C TRP A 119 14.60 3.14 -5.97
N THR A 120 13.35 3.31 -5.56
CA THR A 120 12.30 3.83 -6.45
C THR A 120 12.64 5.23 -6.94
N GLU A 121 13.21 6.08 -6.08
CA GLU A 121 13.65 7.43 -6.47
C GLU A 121 14.82 7.37 -7.45
N VAL A 122 15.86 6.58 -7.12
CA VAL A 122 17.05 6.41 -7.96
C VAL A 122 16.69 5.86 -9.35
N LEU A 123 15.75 4.92 -9.44
CA LEU A 123 15.30 4.40 -10.73
C LEU A 123 14.53 5.45 -11.54
N ARG A 124 13.74 6.32 -10.91
CA ARG A 124 13.09 7.44 -11.62
C ARG A 124 14.09 8.46 -12.12
N GLU A 125 15.13 8.77 -11.34
CA GLU A 125 16.24 9.65 -11.78
C GLU A 125 16.98 9.05 -12.98
N LYS A 126 17.07 7.72 -13.05
CA LYS A 126 17.58 6.96 -14.19
C LYS A 126 16.58 6.83 -15.35
N GLY A 127 15.42 7.48 -15.29
CA GLY A 127 14.44 7.52 -16.38
C GLY A 127 13.46 6.35 -16.43
N TRP A 128 13.36 5.52 -15.38
CA TRP A 128 12.28 4.53 -15.28
C TRP A 128 10.97 5.22 -14.89
N GLU A 129 9.96 5.14 -15.74
CA GLU A 129 8.73 5.94 -15.57
C GLU A 129 7.73 5.30 -14.62
N ASN A 130 7.58 3.97 -14.69
CA ASN A 130 6.52 3.22 -14.01
C ASN A 130 7.03 2.40 -12.83
N VAL A 131 7.66 3.07 -11.85
CA VAL A 131 8.27 2.42 -10.68
C VAL A 131 7.38 2.50 -9.44
N THR A 132 7.12 1.34 -8.83
CA THR A 132 6.36 1.19 -7.58
C THR A 132 7.17 0.48 -6.51
N SER A 133 6.95 0.77 -5.23
CA SER A 133 7.62 0.11 -4.11
C SER A 133 6.71 -0.91 -3.42
N GLY A 134 7.32 -1.90 -2.77
CA GLY A 134 6.65 -2.96 -2.02
C GLY A 134 7.59 -3.70 -1.08
N ASN A 135 7.03 -4.68 -0.37
CA ASN A 135 7.80 -5.61 0.48
C ASN A 135 7.79 -7.00 -0.15
N GLY A 136 8.94 -7.66 -0.16
CA GLY A 136 9.14 -8.99 -0.73
C GLY A 136 9.55 -10.03 0.30
N LYS A 137 9.82 -11.25 -0.19
CA LYS A 137 10.49 -12.29 0.60
C LYS A 137 11.92 -11.84 0.87
N LYS A 138 12.47 -12.23 2.03
CA LYS A 138 13.88 -11.98 2.35
C LYS A 138 14.79 -12.71 1.35
N MET A 139 15.82 -12.02 0.85
CA MET A 139 16.86 -12.58 0.00
C MET A 139 18.24 -12.22 0.58
N ASP A 140 19.28 -12.93 0.12
CA ASP A 140 20.65 -12.66 0.52
C ASP A 140 21.36 -11.70 -0.46
N GLU A 141 20.85 -11.59 -1.70
CA GLU A 141 21.41 -10.75 -2.76
C GLU A 141 20.31 -9.97 -3.50
N THR A 142 20.68 -8.84 -4.10
CA THR A 142 19.76 -8.06 -4.94
C THR A 142 19.54 -8.82 -6.24
N THR A 143 18.28 -9.11 -6.59
CA THR A 143 17.93 -9.90 -7.78
C THR A 143 16.86 -9.21 -8.61
N VAL A 144 17.04 -9.18 -9.93
CA VAL A 144 16.03 -8.72 -10.88
C VAL A 144 15.31 -9.93 -11.48
N PHE A 145 13.98 -9.88 -11.45
CA PHE A 145 13.08 -10.86 -12.04
C PHE A 145 12.34 -10.24 -13.22
N TYR A 146 12.17 -11.04 -14.27
CA TYR A 146 11.36 -10.68 -15.43
C TYR A 146 10.36 -11.79 -15.76
N ARG A 147 9.22 -11.41 -16.32
CA ARG A 147 8.12 -12.33 -16.59
C ARG A 147 8.23 -12.94 -17.99
N ASP A 148 8.27 -12.09 -19.02
CA ASP A 148 8.22 -12.49 -20.41
C ASP A 148 9.60 -12.33 -21.08
N ASP A 149 9.95 -13.20 -22.03
CA ASP A 149 11.27 -13.14 -22.70
C ASP A 149 11.48 -11.83 -23.48
N ALA A 150 10.39 -11.17 -23.85
CA ALA A 150 10.40 -9.84 -24.46
C ALA A 150 10.96 -8.75 -23.51
N ASP A 151 10.85 -8.96 -22.19
CA ASP A 151 11.28 -7.99 -21.17
C ASP A 151 12.76 -8.17 -20.79
N LEU A 152 13.42 -9.22 -21.28
CA LEU A 152 14.82 -9.53 -20.93
C LEU A 152 15.79 -8.37 -21.20
N PRO A 153 15.71 -7.61 -22.31
CA PRO A 153 16.57 -6.45 -22.53
C PRO A 153 16.40 -5.38 -21.45
N ALA A 154 15.15 -5.08 -21.07
CA ALA A 154 14.85 -4.13 -20.00
C ALA A 154 15.28 -4.67 -18.62
N ALA A 155 15.13 -5.97 -18.38
CA ALA A 155 15.59 -6.61 -17.15
C ALA A 155 17.12 -6.51 -16.98
N LYS A 156 17.89 -6.66 -18.07
CA LYS A 156 19.35 -6.50 -18.04
C LYS A 156 19.76 -5.06 -17.76
N ALA A 157 19.08 -4.10 -18.36
CA ALA A 157 19.31 -2.69 -18.08
C ALA A 157 18.99 -2.35 -16.62
N LEU A 158 17.86 -2.84 -16.10
CA LEU A 158 17.48 -2.67 -14.71
C LEU A 158 18.51 -3.31 -13.77
N ALA A 159 18.99 -4.51 -14.09
CA ALA A 159 20.03 -5.19 -13.31
C ALA A 159 21.34 -4.39 -13.27
N ALA A 160 21.78 -3.85 -14.41
CA ALA A 160 22.93 -2.96 -14.47
C ALA A 160 22.70 -1.68 -13.64
N ASP A 161 21.48 -1.13 -13.68
CA ASP A 161 21.13 0.08 -12.94
C ASP A 161 21.14 -0.11 -11.42
N VAL A 162 20.77 -1.30 -10.93
CA VAL A 162 20.72 -1.62 -9.49
C VAL A 162 21.93 -2.39 -8.97
N GLY A 163 22.92 -2.68 -9.84
CA GLY A 163 24.09 -3.48 -9.48
C GLY A 163 23.78 -4.95 -9.17
N ALA A 164 22.73 -5.51 -9.78
CA ALA A 164 22.38 -6.92 -9.68
C ALA A 164 23.16 -7.76 -10.71
N GLY A 165 23.20 -9.08 -10.47
CA GLY A 165 23.69 -10.05 -11.45
C GLY A 165 22.72 -10.27 -12.62
N ASP A 166 22.88 -11.39 -13.33
CA ASP A 166 22.00 -11.74 -14.43
C ASP A 166 20.52 -11.83 -13.98
N PRO A 167 19.58 -11.23 -14.72
CA PRO A 167 18.18 -11.27 -14.37
C PRO A 167 17.60 -12.68 -14.52
N VAL A 168 16.64 -13.04 -13.66
CA VAL A 168 16.06 -14.37 -13.55
C VAL A 168 14.62 -14.37 -14.06
N LYS A 169 14.27 -15.31 -14.94
CA LYS A 169 12.87 -15.45 -15.38
C LYS A 169 12.01 -16.01 -14.24
N SER A 170 10.88 -15.37 -13.95
CA SER A 170 9.92 -15.84 -12.94
C SER A 170 8.49 -15.45 -13.31
N GLU A 171 7.59 -16.43 -13.22
CA GLU A 171 6.15 -16.25 -13.43
C GLU A 171 5.39 -15.98 -12.12
N ASP A 172 6.10 -15.96 -10.97
CA ASP A 172 5.50 -15.72 -9.65
C ASP A 172 4.96 -14.29 -9.49
N TYR A 173 5.37 -13.38 -10.37
CA TYR A 173 5.03 -11.98 -10.34
C TYR A 173 4.13 -11.60 -11.52
N GLN A 174 3.09 -10.81 -11.23
CA GLN A 174 2.21 -10.23 -12.26
C GLN A 174 2.81 -8.98 -12.91
N THR A 175 3.77 -8.34 -12.25
CA THR A 175 4.48 -7.18 -12.80
C THR A 175 5.55 -7.67 -13.77
N PRO A 176 5.70 -7.05 -14.96
CA PRO A 176 6.71 -7.44 -15.95
C PRO A 176 8.13 -7.50 -15.39
N LEU A 177 8.54 -6.47 -14.65
CA LEU A 177 9.84 -6.42 -13.97
C LEU A 177 9.67 -6.25 -12.45
N VAL A 178 10.41 -7.06 -11.69
CA VAL A 178 10.49 -6.97 -10.23
C VAL A 178 11.93 -6.97 -9.80
N VAL A 179 12.38 -5.98 -9.04
CA VAL A 179 13.70 -6.00 -8.40
C VAL A 179 13.53 -6.22 -6.90
N ALA A 180 14.17 -7.25 -6.37
CA ALA A 180 14.26 -7.51 -4.94
C ALA A 180 15.57 -6.93 -4.42
N VAL A 181 15.51 -5.79 -3.71
CA VAL A 181 16.70 -5.06 -3.22
C VAL A 181 17.03 -5.45 -1.78
N VAL A 182 18.32 -5.66 -1.50
CA VAL A 182 18.80 -5.98 -0.13
C VAL A 182 19.82 -4.97 0.41
N THR A 183 20.43 -4.15 -0.45
CA THR A 183 21.40 -3.10 -0.12
C THR A 183 20.87 -1.72 -0.51
N GLU A 184 21.41 -0.66 0.08
CA GLU A 184 21.14 0.74 -0.30
C GLU A 184 21.69 1.06 -1.70
N PRO A 185 21.13 2.07 -2.41
CA PRO A 185 21.59 2.49 -3.74
C PRO A 185 22.95 3.18 -3.76
#